data_AF-A0A962YCJ5-F1
#
_entry.id   AF-A0A962YCJ5-F1
#
_cell.length_a   1.000
_cell.length_b   1.000
_cell.length_c   1.000
_cell.angle_alpha   90.00
_cell.angle_beta   90.00
_cell.angle_gamma   90.00
#
_symmetry.space_group_name_H-M   'P 1'
#
loop_
_entity.id
_entity.type
_entity.pdbx_description
1 polymer ?
#
loop_
_entity_poly.entity_id
_entity_poly.type
_entity_poly.pdbx_seq_one_letter_code
_entity_poly.pdbx_strand_id
1 'polypeptide(L)'
;MWRSLRCHNTSNYIAAAYRGVKWTKKEKPLLDDLLAPKLDAVFCGSAVGAVSAARGAYYAGPGNKFWPILHKVGLTSRRLVPGEYRDLLNFGLGLTDVEKQQSGSDISIDFRRSDPAALKQKILKFSPRFLVFNGKKAASVYFGRARVEYGLQSETVGATKVFVAPSTSGAANGFWNEDHWLELAALVKRAAT
;
A
#
# COMPACT_ATOMS: atom_id res chain seq x y z
N MET A 1 2.11 -14.50 25.10
CA MET A 1 2.91 -13.37 25.62
C MET A 1 2.60 -12.15 24.75
N TRP A 2 1.61 -11.34 25.14
CA TRP A 2 1.10 -10.22 24.35
C TRP A 2 2.09 -9.07 24.43
N ARG A 3 2.71 -8.72 23.30
CA ARG A 3 3.64 -7.58 23.24
C ARG A 3 2.86 -6.29 23.50
N SER A 4 3.34 -5.56 24.51
CA SER A 4 2.92 -4.22 24.92
C SER A 4 2.66 -3.30 23.72
N LEU A 5 1.47 -2.68 23.74
CA LEU A 5 0.99 -1.65 22.82
C LEU A 5 2.01 -0.52 22.72
N ARG A 6 2.76 -0.50 21.62
CA ARG A 6 3.52 0.69 21.22
C ARG A 6 2.55 1.70 20.63
N CYS A 7 1.82 2.41 21.50
CA CYS A 7 1.09 3.62 21.16
C CYS A 7 2.08 4.72 20.75
N HIS A 8 2.59 4.64 19.53
CA HIS A 8 3.30 5.76 18.92
C HIS A 8 2.27 6.64 18.23
N ASN A 9 2.23 7.92 18.63
CA ASN A 9 1.31 8.93 18.11
C ASN A 9 1.35 8.95 16.57
N THR A 10 0.32 8.40 15.92
CA THR A 10 0.27 8.16 14.46
C THR A 10 0.39 9.44 13.64
N SER A 11 -0.05 10.58 14.20
CA SER A 11 0.08 11.92 13.60
C SER A 11 1.54 12.33 13.34
N ASN A 12 2.50 11.90 14.17
CA ASN A 12 3.90 12.30 14.01
C ASN A 12 4.58 11.66 12.80
N TYR A 13 4.12 10.48 12.36
CA TYR A 13 4.75 9.73 11.26
C TYR A 13 4.27 10.18 9.89
N ILE A 14 2.97 10.50 9.78
CA ILE A 14 2.41 11.13 8.59
C ILE A 14 3.14 12.45 8.32
N ALA A 15 3.32 13.29 9.36
CA ALA A 15 4.09 14.52 9.25
C ALA A 15 5.55 14.26 8.85
N ALA A 16 6.22 13.24 9.40
CA ALA A 16 7.61 12.92 9.12
C ALA A 16 7.88 12.40 7.68
N ALA A 17 6.89 11.77 7.04
CA ALA A 17 6.97 11.40 5.62
C ALA A 17 7.05 12.63 4.70
N TYR A 18 6.46 13.76 5.13
CA TYR A 18 6.32 14.97 4.33
C TYR A 18 7.09 16.20 4.85
N ARG A 19 7.88 16.07 5.93
CA ARG A 19 8.70 17.18 6.46
C ARG A 19 9.64 17.73 5.38
N GLY A 20 9.56 19.03 5.14
CA GLY A 20 10.42 19.76 4.20
C GLY A 20 9.93 19.79 2.74
N VAL A 21 8.82 19.12 2.42
CA VAL A 21 8.27 19.13 1.05
C VAL A 21 7.47 20.41 0.84
N LYS A 22 7.93 21.29 -0.06
CA LYS A 22 7.15 22.41 -0.58
C LYS A 22 6.30 21.90 -1.73
N TRP A 23 4.98 21.89 -1.56
CA TRP A 23 4.05 21.50 -2.61
C TRP A 23 3.58 22.72 -3.38
N THR A 24 3.62 22.69 -4.71
CA THR A 24 2.71 23.52 -5.48
C THR A 24 1.28 22.95 -5.36
N LYS A 25 0.25 23.77 -5.58
CA LYS A 25 -1.18 23.35 -5.45
C LYS A 25 -1.53 22.14 -6.33
N LYS A 26 -0.75 21.91 -7.39
CA LYS A 26 -0.87 20.78 -8.33
C LYS A 26 -0.18 19.50 -7.86
N GLU A 27 0.72 19.59 -6.88
CA GLU A 27 1.59 18.47 -6.50
C GLU A 27 1.18 17.76 -5.21
N LYS A 28 0.27 18.35 -4.41
CA LYS A 28 -0.15 17.77 -3.13
C LYS A 28 -0.81 16.39 -3.36
N PRO A 29 -0.43 15.36 -2.58
CA PRO A 29 -1.07 14.05 -2.70
C PRO A 29 -2.55 14.12 -2.32
N LEU A 30 -3.38 13.31 -2.99
CA LEU A 30 -4.80 13.19 -2.72
C LEU A 30 -5.09 12.48 -1.38
N LEU A 31 -4.24 11.51 -1.03
CA LEU A 31 -4.22 10.87 0.28
C LEU A 31 -2.80 10.85 0.84
N ASP A 32 -2.68 11.19 2.11
CA ASP A 32 -1.42 11.07 2.83
C ASP A 32 -0.95 9.62 2.86
N ASP A 33 0.35 9.40 2.71
CA ASP A 33 0.98 8.12 2.93
C ASP A 33 0.86 7.71 4.40
N LEU A 34 0.64 6.43 4.64
CA LEU A 34 0.70 5.82 5.96
C LEU A 34 2.01 5.06 6.07
N LEU A 35 3.08 5.74 6.47
CA LEU A 35 4.43 5.20 6.54
C LEU A 35 5.04 5.44 7.93
N ALA A 36 5.71 4.42 8.46
CA ALA A 36 6.48 4.48 9.69
C ALA A 36 7.70 3.56 9.57
N PRO A 37 8.76 3.75 10.36
CA PRO A 37 9.89 2.83 10.40
C PRO A 37 9.46 1.43 10.87
N LYS A 38 10.14 0.39 10.38
CA LYS A 38 9.99 -1.01 10.85
C LYS A 38 8.59 -1.61 10.66
N LEU A 39 7.85 -1.15 9.64
CA LEU A 39 6.60 -1.79 9.24
C LEU A 39 6.88 -3.16 8.62
N ASP A 40 5.99 -4.11 8.86
CA ASP A 40 6.06 -5.43 8.27
C ASP A 40 5.72 -5.38 6.78
N ALA A 41 4.70 -4.63 6.38
CA ALA A 41 4.36 -4.44 4.98
C ALA A 41 3.81 -3.04 4.69
N VAL A 42 4.16 -2.50 3.53
CA VAL A 42 3.52 -1.30 2.96
C VAL A 42 2.79 -1.72 1.68
N PHE A 43 1.47 -1.51 1.65
CA PHE A 43 0.67 -1.76 0.46
C PHE A 43 0.66 -0.54 -0.44
N CYS A 44 0.99 -0.75 -1.71
CA CYS A 44 1.07 0.26 -2.74
C CYS A 44 0.03 0.01 -3.83
N GLY A 45 -0.97 0.89 -3.93
CA GLY A 45 -1.93 0.88 -5.04
C GLY A 45 -1.39 1.56 -6.29
N SER A 46 -2.13 1.47 -7.39
CA SER A 46 -1.77 2.16 -8.64
C SER A 46 -2.04 3.66 -8.53
N ALA A 47 -3.26 4.03 -8.16
CA ALA A 47 -3.73 5.38 -7.89
C ALA A 47 -4.92 5.34 -6.94
N VAL A 48 -5.28 6.48 -6.36
CA VAL A 48 -6.48 6.55 -5.51
C VAL A 48 -7.75 6.41 -6.36
N GLY A 49 -8.70 5.56 -5.93
CA GLY A 49 -10.01 5.47 -6.58
C GLY A 49 -10.87 6.72 -6.31
N ALA A 50 -11.79 7.07 -7.20
CA ALA A 50 -12.64 8.26 -7.04
C ALA A 50 -13.42 8.30 -5.70
N VAL A 51 -13.98 7.16 -5.28
CA VAL A 51 -14.67 7.04 -3.98
C VAL A 51 -13.70 7.21 -2.81
N SER A 52 -12.48 6.67 -2.93
CA SER A 52 -11.43 6.82 -1.92
C SER A 52 -10.97 8.27 -1.78
N ALA A 53 -10.84 8.99 -2.90
CA ALA A 53 -10.51 10.41 -2.93
C ALA A 53 -11.61 11.25 -2.27
N ALA A 54 -12.88 11.00 -2.63
CA ALA A 54 -14.02 11.71 -2.04
C ALA A 54 -14.17 11.46 -0.52
N ARG A 55 -13.81 10.26 -0.05
CA ARG A 55 -13.90 9.88 1.37
C ARG A 55 -12.64 10.19 2.18
N GLY A 56 -11.55 10.61 1.56
CA GLY A 56 -10.27 10.78 2.24
C GLY A 56 -9.72 9.48 2.87
N ALA A 57 -10.03 8.33 2.28
CA ALA A 57 -9.74 7.01 2.85
C ALA A 57 -9.34 6.00 1.78
N TYR A 58 -8.29 5.23 2.04
CA TYR A 58 -7.81 4.21 1.10
C TYR A 58 -8.83 3.09 0.90
N TYR A 59 -8.87 2.56 -0.34
CA TYR A 59 -9.67 1.39 -0.71
C TYR A 59 -11.14 1.47 -0.28
N ALA A 60 -11.76 2.65 -0.34
CA ALA A 60 -13.12 2.89 0.14
C ALA A 60 -14.21 2.63 -0.91
N GLY A 61 -13.83 2.26 -2.13
CA GLY A 61 -14.74 1.98 -3.23
C GLY A 61 -15.58 0.71 -3.02
N PRO A 62 -16.80 0.65 -3.59
CA PRO A 62 -17.67 -0.52 -3.48
C PRO A 62 -16.99 -1.76 -4.09
N GLY A 63 -17.18 -2.92 -3.46
CA GLY A 63 -16.60 -4.19 -3.91
C GLY A 63 -15.08 -4.31 -3.74
N ASN A 64 -14.40 -3.31 -3.16
CA ASN A 64 -12.99 -3.41 -2.85
C ASN A 64 -12.76 -4.43 -1.71
N LYS A 65 -11.85 -5.38 -1.95
CA LYS A 65 -11.57 -6.50 -1.06
C LYS A 65 -10.47 -6.24 -0.05
N PHE A 66 -9.82 -5.07 -0.06
CA PHE A 66 -8.65 -4.80 0.77
C PHE A 66 -8.91 -5.04 2.25
N TRP A 67 -9.95 -4.41 2.80
CA TRP A 67 -10.27 -4.56 4.21
C TRP A 67 -10.73 -5.97 4.61
N PRO A 68 -11.64 -6.64 3.85
CA PRO A 68 -11.95 -8.05 4.08
C PRO A 68 -10.72 -8.97 4.02
N ILE A 69 -9.87 -8.82 3.00
CA ILE A 69 -8.79 -9.79 2.76
C ILE A 69 -7.72 -9.71 3.85
N LEU A 70 -7.35 -8.51 4.31
CA LEU A 70 -6.39 -8.35 5.40
C LEU A 70 -6.82 -9.10 6.67
N HIS A 71 -8.09 -8.99 7.04
CA HIS A 71 -8.63 -9.73 8.18
C HIS A 71 -8.69 -11.23 7.91
N LYS A 72 -9.20 -11.63 6.73
CA LYS A 72 -9.38 -13.04 6.36
C LYS A 72 -8.06 -13.83 6.40
N VAL A 73 -6.97 -13.25 5.91
CA VAL A 73 -5.63 -13.89 5.93
C VAL A 73 -4.89 -13.67 7.25
N GLY A 74 -5.51 -12.97 8.21
CA GLY A 74 -4.99 -12.73 9.55
C GLY A 74 -3.80 -11.76 9.60
N LEU A 75 -3.73 -10.80 8.67
CA LEU A 75 -2.82 -9.66 8.76
C LEU A 75 -3.35 -8.59 9.74
N THR A 76 -4.66 -8.56 9.98
CA THR A 76 -5.28 -7.80 11.07
C THR A 76 -6.12 -8.72 11.95
N SER A 77 -6.18 -8.45 13.26
CA SER A 77 -6.96 -9.26 14.22
C SER A 77 -8.46 -9.00 14.16
N ARG A 78 -8.88 -7.88 13.56
CA ARG A 78 -10.27 -7.53 13.27
C ARG A 78 -10.37 -6.95 11.86
N ARG A 79 -11.57 -6.95 11.29
CA ARG A 79 -11.85 -6.25 10.04
C ARG A 79 -11.97 -4.74 10.32
N LEU A 80 -11.01 -3.98 9.80
CA LEU A 80 -11.09 -2.52 9.77
C LEU A 80 -12.06 -2.06 8.67
N VAL A 81 -12.55 -0.82 8.78
CA VAL A 81 -13.26 -0.12 7.70
C VAL A 81 -12.38 1.01 7.14
N PRO A 82 -12.65 1.52 5.91
CA PRO A 82 -11.78 2.53 5.27
C PRO A 82 -11.44 3.75 6.14
N GLY A 83 -12.40 4.24 6.94
CA GLY A 83 -12.17 5.39 7.84
C GLY A 83 -11.13 5.13 8.95
N GLU A 84 -10.88 3.86 9.26
CA GLU A 84 -9.92 3.42 10.29
C GLU A 84 -8.53 3.15 9.70
N TYR A 85 -8.24 3.56 8.45
CA TYR A 85 -7.01 3.14 7.76
C TYR A 85 -5.73 3.47 8.53
N ARG A 86 -5.72 4.53 9.35
CA ARG A 86 -4.58 4.91 10.19
C ARG A 86 -4.24 3.86 11.26
N ASP A 87 -5.21 3.07 11.68
CA ASP A 87 -5.03 2.00 12.67
C ASP A 87 -4.20 0.83 12.12
N LEU A 88 -3.98 0.75 10.81
CA LEU A 88 -3.08 -0.24 10.19
C LEU A 88 -1.67 -0.20 10.78
N LEU A 89 -1.19 0.96 11.25
CA LEU A 89 0.10 1.08 11.90
C LEU A 89 0.20 0.22 13.18
N ASN A 90 -0.90 0.00 13.88
CA ASN A 90 -0.95 -0.89 15.06
C ASN A 90 -0.76 -2.37 14.68
N PHE A 91 -0.93 -2.70 13.41
CA PHE A 91 -0.72 -4.04 12.84
C PHE A 91 0.62 -4.14 12.08
N GLY A 92 1.47 -3.12 12.13
CA GLY A 92 2.71 -3.09 11.35
C GLY A 92 2.48 -2.90 9.84
N LEU A 93 1.32 -2.38 9.43
CA LEU A 93 0.95 -2.22 8.03
C LEU A 93 0.90 -0.73 7.64
N GLY A 94 1.36 -0.42 6.43
CA GLY A 94 1.34 0.92 5.85
C GLY A 94 0.67 0.98 4.48
N LEU A 95 0.45 2.19 3.97
CA LEU A 95 -0.27 2.47 2.72
C LEU A 95 0.41 3.59 1.92
N THR A 96 0.42 3.43 0.60
CA THR A 96 0.82 4.46 -0.38
C THR A 96 0.23 4.11 -1.75
N ASP A 97 0.51 4.94 -2.76
CA ASP A 97 0.19 4.66 -4.17
C ASP A 97 1.37 5.11 -5.06
N VAL A 98 1.50 4.51 -6.24
CA VAL A 98 2.51 4.91 -7.23
C VAL A 98 2.16 6.27 -7.85
N GLU A 99 0.90 6.48 -8.18
CA GLU A 99 0.35 7.77 -8.59
C GLU A 99 -0.38 8.40 -7.39
N LYS A 100 0.06 9.60 -6.98
CA LYS A 100 -0.39 10.28 -5.77
C LYS A 100 -1.34 11.46 -6.02
N GLN A 101 -1.48 11.94 -7.25
CA GLN A 101 -2.05 13.25 -7.60
C GLN A 101 -3.32 13.16 -8.46
N GLN A 102 -3.62 11.99 -9.03
CA GLN A 102 -4.78 11.72 -9.86
C GLN A 102 -5.68 10.68 -9.18
N SER A 103 -7.00 10.83 -9.35
CA SER A 103 -7.99 9.87 -8.85
C SER A 103 -8.85 9.29 -9.96
N GLY A 104 -9.15 8.00 -9.90
CA GLY A 104 -10.01 7.37 -10.88
C GLY A 104 -9.77 5.87 -11.01
N SER A 105 -10.29 5.29 -12.10
CA SER A 105 -9.93 3.94 -12.52
C SER A 105 -8.58 3.95 -13.23
N ASP A 106 -7.88 2.81 -13.31
CA ASP A 106 -6.59 2.74 -14.01
C ASP A 106 -6.65 3.23 -15.48
N ILE A 107 -7.81 3.14 -16.13
CA ILE A 107 -8.01 3.61 -17.51
C ILE A 107 -7.98 5.15 -17.60
N SER A 108 -8.39 5.85 -16.54
CA SER A 108 -8.48 7.31 -16.52
C SER A 108 -7.22 8.01 -15.99
N ILE A 109 -6.21 7.25 -15.55
CA ILE A 109 -4.99 7.79 -14.93
C ILE A 109 -3.86 7.88 -15.95
N ASP A 110 -3.24 9.05 -16.06
CA ASP A 110 -2.01 9.23 -16.84
C ASP A 110 -0.78 8.82 -16.02
N PHE A 111 -0.46 7.52 -16.05
CA PHE A 111 0.66 6.95 -15.29
C PHE A 111 2.05 7.42 -15.75
N ARG A 112 2.16 8.13 -16.88
CA ARG A 112 3.43 8.78 -17.28
C ARG A 112 3.83 9.92 -16.34
N ARG A 113 2.88 10.40 -15.53
CA ARG A 113 3.09 11.43 -14.50
C ARG A 113 3.43 10.85 -13.12
N SER A 114 3.37 9.53 -12.97
CA SER A 114 3.77 8.89 -11.71
C SER A 114 5.26 9.07 -11.44
N ASP A 115 5.65 9.02 -10.17
CA ASP A 115 7.06 9.11 -9.74
C ASP A 115 7.49 7.86 -8.95
N PRO A 116 7.85 6.76 -9.66
CA PRO A 116 8.41 5.57 -9.04
C PRO A 116 9.68 5.83 -8.23
N ALA A 117 10.47 6.85 -8.58
CA ALA A 117 11.70 7.18 -7.88
C ALA A 117 11.39 7.77 -6.49
N ALA A 118 10.39 8.63 -6.37
CA ALA A 118 9.91 9.12 -5.08
C ALA A 118 9.36 7.97 -4.21
N LEU A 119 8.64 7.00 -4.78
CA LEU A 119 8.23 5.80 -4.05
C LEU A 119 9.46 5.03 -3.55
N LYS A 120 10.44 4.77 -4.42
CA LYS A 120 11.69 4.08 -4.05
C LYS A 120 12.41 4.79 -2.90
N GLN A 121 12.52 6.11 -2.93
CA GLN A 121 13.15 6.91 -1.87
C GLN A 121 12.41 6.77 -0.53
N LYS A 122 11.07 6.81 -0.52
CA LYS A 122 10.27 6.59 0.69
C LYS A 122 10.52 5.19 1.26
N ILE A 123 10.52 4.17 0.40
CA ILE A 123 10.73 2.78 0.83
C ILE A 123 12.15 2.57 1.35
N LEU A 124 13.18 3.15 0.73
CA LEU A 124 14.54 3.14 1.29
C LEU A 124 14.62 3.84 2.66
N LYS A 125 13.93 4.97 2.83
CA LYS A 125 13.92 5.73 4.10
C LYS A 125 13.24 4.99 5.24
N PHE A 126 12.04 4.44 4.98
CA PHE A 126 11.23 3.79 6.02
C PHE A 126 11.55 2.30 6.20
N SER A 127 12.20 1.69 5.20
CA SER A 127 12.68 0.31 5.18
C SER A 127 11.66 -0.69 5.75
N PRO A 128 10.43 -0.75 5.19
CA PRO A 128 9.50 -1.81 5.57
C PRO A 128 10.06 -3.14 5.10
N ARG A 129 9.58 -4.25 5.67
CA ARG A 129 10.10 -5.57 5.29
C ARG A 129 9.61 -5.98 3.91
N PHE A 130 8.35 -5.66 3.62
CA PHE A 130 7.73 -5.88 2.33
C PHE A 130 7.16 -4.58 1.74
N LEU A 131 7.43 -4.35 0.46
CA LEU A 131 6.63 -3.47 -0.40
C LEU A 131 5.69 -4.37 -1.19
N VAL A 132 4.39 -4.21 -0.99
CA VAL A 132 3.37 -5.05 -1.60
C VAL A 132 2.59 -4.23 -2.63
N PHE A 133 2.77 -4.52 -3.91
CA PHE A 133 1.93 -3.93 -4.94
C PHE A 133 0.55 -4.60 -4.95
N ASN A 134 -0.50 -3.81 -4.72
CA ASN A 134 -1.88 -4.24 -4.81
C ASN A 134 -2.36 -4.17 -6.28
N GLY A 135 -1.95 -5.17 -7.06
CA GLY A 135 -2.25 -5.30 -8.49
C GLY A 135 -1.01 -5.14 -9.38
N LYS A 136 -1.00 -5.87 -10.50
CA LYS A 136 0.07 -5.82 -11.51
C LYS A 136 0.26 -4.42 -12.11
N LYS A 137 -0.79 -3.58 -12.16
CA LYS A 137 -0.67 -2.20 -12.68
C LYS A 137 0.32 -1.36 -11.88
N ALA A 138 0.16 -1.32 -10.55
CA ALA A 138 1.08 -0.58 -9.67
C ALA A 138 2.52 -1.07 -9.85
N ALA A 139 2.71 -2.39 -9.85
CA ALA A 139 4.02 -3.00 -10.07
C ALA A 139 4.60 -2.67 -11.45
N SER A 140 3.80 -2.72 -12.52
CA SER A 140 4.23 -2.43 -13.89
C SER A 140 4.74 -1.00 -14.04
N VAL A 141 4.06 -0.03 -13.40
CA VAL A 141 4.46 1.39 -13.41
C VAL A 141 5.75 1.56 -12.61
N TYR A 142 5.85 0.91 -11.45
CA TYR A 142 7.06 0.99 -10.62
C TYR A 142 8.30 0.39 -11.31
N PHE A 143 8.16 -0.80 -11.90
CA PHE A 143 9.26 -1.47 -12.59
C PHE A 143 9.55 -0.92 -13.99
N GLY A 144 8.65 -0.11 -14.56
CA GLY A 144 8.78 0.36 -15.93
C GLY A 144 8.66 -0.75 -16.98
N ARG A 145 7.92 -1.84 -16.68
CA ARG A 145 7.75 -2.99 -17.59
C ARG A 145 6.30 -3.45 -17.65
N ALA A 146 5.87 -3.90 -18.83
CA ALA A 146 4.47 -4.28 -19.07
C ALA A 146 4.05 -5.59 -18.37
N ARG A 147 4.94 -6.59 -18.32
CA ARG A 147 4.66 -7.90 -17.73
C ARG A 147 5.31 -8.02 -16.36
N VAL A 148 4.49 -8.35 -15.37
CA VAL A 148 4.89 -8.60 -13.99
C VAL A 148 4.11 -9.80 -13.50
N GLU A 149 4.75 -10.72 -12.79
CA GLU A 149 4.07 -11.87 -12.19
C GLU A 149 3.65 -11.63 -10.76
N TYR A 150 2.63 -12.36 -10.31
CA TYR A 150 2.21 -12.35 -8.91
C TYR A 150 3.25 -13.05 -8.03
N GLY A 151 3.18 -12.79 -6.72
CA GLY A 151 4.06 -13.43 -5.74
C GLY A 151 5.29 -12.59 -5.41
N LEU A 152 6.23 -13.23 -4.70
CA LEU A 152 7.52 -12.64 -4.33
C LEU A 152 8.39 -12.39 -5.57
N GLN A 153 8.91 -11.17 -5.70
CA GLN A 153 9.78 -10.78 -6.81
C GLN A 153 11.25 -11.01 -6.45
N SER A 154 12.11 -11.18 -7.46
CA SER A 154 13.57 -11.25 -7.26
C SER A 154 14.16 -9.87 -6.95
N GLU A 155 13.54 -8.80 -7.47
CA GLU A 155 13.94 -7.43 -7.20
C GLU A 155 13.60 -6.99 -5.77
N THR A 156 14.50 -6.19 -5.19
CA THR A 156 14.32 -5.57 -3.86
C THR A 156 14.50 -4.06 -3.91
N VAL A 157 14.08 -3.38 -2.84
CA VAL A 157 14.37 -1.96 -2.60
C VAL A 157 15.24 -1.84 -1.34
N GLY A 158 16.55 -1.85 -1.51
CA GLY A 158 17.46 -2.04 -0.38
C GLY A 158 17.20 -3.40 0.27
N ALA A 159 16.90 -3.41 1.57
CA ALA A 159 16.52 -4.62 2.31
C ALA A 159 15.04 -5.02 2.16
N THR A 160 14.20 -4.15 1.59
CA THR A 160 12.76 -4.39 1.42
C THR A 160 12.52 -5.39 0.29
N LYS A 161 11.85 -6.50 0.58
CA LYS A 161 11.37 -7.47 -0.41
C LYS A 161 10.15 -6.92 -1.15
N VAL A 162 10.01 -7.23 -2.43
CA VAL A 162 8.85 -6.80 -3.23
C VAL A 162 7.91 -7.98 -3.46
N PHE A 163 6.62 -7.78 -3.24
CA PHE A 163 5.56 -8.75 -3.52
C PHE A 163 4.49 -8.14 -4.41
N VAL A 164 3.94 -8.90 -5.35
CA VAL A 164 2.83 -8.45 -6.21
C VAL A 164 1.60 -9.28 -5.92
N ALA A 165 0.59 -8.68 -5.32
CA ALA A 165 -0.69 -9.32 -5.02
C ALA A 165 -1.72 -9.04 -6.13
N PRO A 166 -2.74 -9.90 -6.32
CA PRO A 166 -3.91 -9.57 -7.11
C PRO A 166 -4.60 -8.32 -6.60
N SER A 167 -5.08 -7.48 -7.53
CA SER A 167 -5.74 -6.23 -7.18
C SER A 167 -7.01 -6.49 -6.37
N THR A 168 -7.20 -5.71 -5.30
CA THR A 168 -8.42 -5.79 -4.48
C THR A 168 -9.60 -5.03 -5.08
N SER A 169 -9.41 -4.28 -6.17
CA SER A 169 -10.49 -3.54 -6.83
C SER A 169 -11.61 -4.48 -7.31
N GLY A 170 -12.87 -4.06 -7.15
CA GLY A 170 -14.01 -4.81 -7.70
C GLY A 170 -13.97 -4.94 -9.22
N ALA A 171 -13.35 -3.98 -9.92
CA ALA A 171 -13.18 -4.01 -11.37
C ALA A 171 -12.18 -5.09 -11.85
N ALA A 172 -11.37 -5.65 -10.96
CA ALA A 172 -10.33 -6.62 -11.28
C ALA A 172 -10.70 -8.07 -10.89
N ASN A 173 -11.99 -8.36 -10.65
CA ASN A 173 -12.44 -9.67 -10.16
C ASN A 173 -11.99 -10.86 -11.03
N GLY A 174 -11.89 -10.68 -12.35
CA GLY A 174 -11.47 -11.76 -13.26
C GLY A 174 -10.02 -12.23 -13.05
N PHE A 175 -9.19 -11.46 -12.35
CA PHE A 175 -7.79 -11.80 -12.04
C PHE A 175 -7.58 -12.19 -10.57
N TRP A 176 -8.67 -12.35 -9.81
CA TRP A 176 -8.59 -12.62 -8.38
C TRP A 176 -8.17 -14.07 -8.13
N ASN A 177 -7.05 -14.23 -7.43
CA ASN A 177 -6.70 -15.47 -6.76
C ASN A 177 -6.32 -15.16 -5.31
N GLU A 178 -7.06 -15.73 -4.37
CA GLU A 178 -6.83 -15.49 -2.94
C GLU A 178 -5.51 -16.10 -2.44
N ASP A 179 -4.99 -17.13 -3.09
CA ASP A 179 -3.80 -17.86 -2.64
C ASP A 179 -2.57 -16.96 -2.52
N HIS A 180 -2.42 -15.95 -3.38
CA HIS A 180 -1.34 -14.98 -3.27
C HIS A 180 -1.45 -14.09 -2.02
N TRP A 181 -2.66 -13.83 -1.53
CA TRP A 181 -2.84 -13.10 -0.27
C TRP A 181 -2.54 -14.00 0.94
N LEU A 182 -2.84 -15.29 0.86
CA LEU A 182 -2.44 -16.28 1.87
C LEU A 182 -0.90 -16.45 1.91
N GLU A 183 -0.27 -16.55 0.75
CA GLU A 183 1.20 -16.60 0.59
C GLU A 183 1.86 -15.37 1.23
N LEU A 184 1.37 -14.17 0.87
CA LEU A 184 1.85 -12.92 1.47
C LEU A 184 1.72 -12.94 3.00
N ALA A 185 0.57 -13.34 3.53
CA ALA A 185 0.36 -13.38 4.97
C ALA A 185 1.31 -14.36 5.68
N ALA A 186 1.58 -15.52 5.06
CA ALA A 186 2.54 -16.48 5.59
C ALA A 186 3.96 -15.89 5.62
N LEU A 187 4.38 -15.20 4.55
CA LEU A 187 5.69 -14.53 4.48
C LEU A 187 5.83 -13.45 5.55
N VAL A 188 4.82 -12.57 5.69
CA VAL A 188 4.81 -11.50 6.69
C VAL A 188 4.89 -12.06 8.12
N LYS A 189 4.09 -13.09 8.44
CA LYS A 189 4.07 -13.70 9.78
C LYS A 189 5.36 -14.43 10.13
N ARG A 190 5.95 -15.19 9.19
CA ARG A 190 7.23 -15.88 9.41
C ARG A 190 8.35 -14.90 9.70
N ALA A 191 8.30 -13.77 9.02
CA ALA A 191 9.29 -12.73 9.22
C ALA A 191 9.13 -12.12 10.63
N ALA A 192 7.92 -11.98 11.18
CA ALA A 192 7.68 -11.34 12.48
C ALA A 192 8.28 -12.08 13.71
N THR A 193 8.85 -13.26 13.49
CA THR A 193 9.56 -14.08 14.50
C THR A 193 11.05 -13.77 14.48
#